data_AF-A0A2M8KHJ2-F1
#
_entry.id   AF-A0A2M8KHJ2-F1
#
_cell.length_a   1.000
_cell.length_b   1.000
_cell.length_c   1.000
_cell.angle_alpha   90.00
_cell.angle_beta   90.00
_cell.angle_gamma   90.00
#
_symmetry.space_group_name_H-M   'P 1'
#
loop_
_entity.id
_entity.type
_entity.pdbx_description
1 polymer ?
#
loop_
_entity_poly.entity_id
_entity_poly.type
_entity_poly.pdbx_seq_one_letter_code
_entity_poly.pdbx_strand_id
1 'polypeptide(L)'
;MFSNKTLILIIVGLVVLVGGVLLYLYYPKGEAPVPTTGGQNGQATDQAPSRMKTLSQEPVLGVAVEDRKVKYYLKSNGHVVESDFDGSNSSLFSSSVLLNLLDVSWSPDKNRVIVLFNQGGEIKKGFYD
;
A
#
# COMPACT_ATOMS: atom_id res chain seq x y z
N MET A 1 -20.45 -41.53 -26.42
CA MET A 1 -19.80 -41.28 -27.72
C MET A 1 -20.41 -40.01 -28.30
N PHE A 2 -19.73 -38.86 -28.19
CA PHE A 2 -20.21 -37.64 -28.83
C PHE A 2 -20.07 -37.82 -30.34
N SER A 3 -21.14 -37.54 -31.09
CA SER A 3 -21.08 -37.53 -32.56
C SER A 3 -20.06 -36.48 -33.00
N ASN A 4 -19.34 -36.75 -34.10
CA ASN A 4 -18.31 -35.85 -34.63
C ASN A 4 -18.82 -34.40 -34.79
N LYS A 5 -20.12 -34.22 -35.09
CA LYS A 5 -20.77 -32.91 -35.20
C LYS A 5 -20.88 -32.19 -33.85
N THR A 6 -21.21 -32.91 -32.79
CA THR A 6 -21.29 -32.38 -31.41
C THR A 6 -19.91 -32.06 -30.87
N LEU A 7 -18.90 -32.88 -31.19
CA LEU A 7 -17.50 -32.63 -30.82
C LEU A 7 -16.97 -31.35 -31.48
N ILE A 8 -17.25 -31.15 -32.78
CA ILE A 8 -16.85 -29.94 -33.51
C ILE A 8 -17.50 -28.68 -32.90
N LEU A 9 -18.80 -28.74 -32.58
CA LEU A 9 -19.49 -27.59 -31.97
C LEU A 9 -18.92 -27.21 -30.60
N ILE A 10 -18.54 -28.20 -29.78
CA ILE A 10 -17.91 -27.96 -28.47
C ILE A 10 -16.53 -27.33 -28.64
N ILE A 11 -15.72 -27.84 -29.57
CA ILE A 11 -14.37 -27.30 -29.84
C ILE A 11 -14.47 -25.85 -30.34
N VAL A 12 -15.39 -25.55 -31.26
CA VAL A 12 -15.60 -24.19 -31.76
C VAL A 12 -16.06 -23.26 -30.63
N GLY A 13 -16.98 -23.71 -29.78
CA GLY A 13 -17.41 -22.93 -28.60
C GLY A 13 -16.24 -22.65 -27.65
N LEU A 14 -15.38 -23.63 -27.41
CA LEU A 14 -14.22 -23.51 -26.53
C LEU A 14 -13.17 -22.54 -27.11
N VAL A 15 -12.94 -22.57 -28.43
CA VAL A 15 -12.05 -21.63 -29.12
C VAL A 15 -12.58 -20.19 -29.05
N VAL A 16 -13.88 -19.97 -29.19
CA VAL A 16 -14.49 -18.64 -29.05
C VAL A 16 -14.36 -18.12 -27.62
N LEU A 17 -14.58 -18.99 -26.63
CA LEU A 17 -14.51 -18.64 -25.22
C LEU A 17 -13.07 -18.30 -24.80
N VAL A 18 -12.10 -19.14 -25.17
CA VAL A 18 -10.67 -18.90 -24.90
C VAL A 18 -10.17 -17.68 -25.68
N GLY A 19 -10.56 -17.53 -26.94
CA GLY A 19 -10.20 -16.36 -27.75
C GLY A 19 -10.74 -15.05 -27.16
N GLY A 20 -11.98 -15.05 -26.65
CA GLY A 20 -12.58 -13.90 -25.97
C GLY A 20 -11.85 -13.53 -24.67
N VAL A 21 -11.49 -14.52 -23.86
CA VAL A 21 -10.71 -14.30 -22.62
C VAL A 21 -9.31 -13.77 -22.95
N LEU A 22 -8.63 -14.31 -23.96
CA LEU A 22 -7.32 -13.83 -24.37
C LEU A 22 -7.39 -12.41 -24.93
N LEU A 23 -8.43 -12.05 -25.69
CA LEU A 23 -8.67 -10.66 -26.12
C LEU A 23 -8.90 -9.73 -24.93
N TYR A 24 -9.65 -10.17 -23.91
CA TYR A 24 -9.89 -9.40 -22.69
C TYR A 24 -8.61 -9.20 -21.87
N LEU A 25 -7.76 -10.22 -21.74
CA LEU A 25 -6.48 -10.13 -21.03
C LEU A 25 -5.41 -9.35 -21.81
N TYR A 26 -5.47 -9.35 -23.14
CA TYR A 26 -4.56 -8.60 -24.00
C TYR A 26 -4.98 -7.14 -24.19
N TYR A 27 -6.23 -6.77 -23.89
CA TYR A 27 -6.62 -5.37 -23.86
C TYR A 27 -5.85 -4.67 -22.73
N PRO A 28 -4.92 -3.74 -23.04
CA PRO A 28 -4.23 -2.99 -22.01
C PRO A 28 -5.30 -2.24 -21.21
N LYS A 29 -5.35 -2.47 -19.89
CA LYS A 29 -6.14 -1.64 -19.00
C LYS A 29 -5.62 -0.22 -19.21
N GLY A 30 -6.40 0.62 -19.87
CA GLY A 30 -6.05 2.01 -20.09
C GLY A 30 -5.67 2.61 -18.75
N GLU A 31 -4.43 3.07 -18.64
CA GLU A 31 -4.03 3.91 -17.52
C GLU A 31 -5.00 5.09 -17.52
N ALA A 32 -5.69 5.28 -16.40
CA ALA A 32 -6.44 6.52 -16.20
C ALA A 32 -5.45 7.67 -16.47
N PRO A 33 -5.86 8.74 -17.18
CA PRO A 33 -4.94 9.81 -17.53
C PRO A 33 -4.30 10.33 -16.25
N VAL A 34 -3.01 10.07 -16.10
CA VAL A 34 -2.17 10.79 -15.15
C VAL A 34 -2.19 12.23 -15.66
N PRO A 35 -2.60 13.22 -14.86
CA PRO A 35 -2.63 14.60 -15.33
C PRO A 35 -1.19 15.03 -15.63
N THR A 36 -0.86 15.10 -16.92
CA THR A 36 0.34 15.73 -17.44
C THR A 36 0.15 17.24 -17.30
N THR A 37 0.51 17.83 -16.16
CA THR A 37 0.63 19.29 -16.07
C THR A 37 2.00 19.70 -16.59
N GLY A 38 2.09 19.78 -17.92
CA GLY A 38 3.17 20.47 -18.62
C GLY A 38 2.61 21.74 -19.27
N GLY A 39 2.74 22.88 -18.57
CA GLY A 39 2.78 24.20 -19.19
C GLY A 39 1.54 25.11 -19.03
N GLN A 40 1.39 25.75 -17.87
CA GLN A 40 0.90 27.13 -17.82
C GLN A 40 1.89 27.96 -16.98
N ASN A 41 2.69 28.75 -17.70
CA ASN A 41 3.37 29.89 -17.13
C ASN A 41 2.30 30.91 -16.72
N GLY A 42 2.33 31.37 -15.47
CA GLY A 42 1.60 32.58 -15.06
C GLY A 42 0.53 32.42 -13.99
N GLN A 43 0.86 31.80 -12.86
CA GLN A 43 0.62 32.37 -11.54
C GLN A 43 1.32 31.46 -10.54
N ALA A 44 2.52 31.86 -10.12
CA ALA A 44 2.98 31.50 -8.79
C ALA A 44 1.91 32.06 -7.85
N THR A 45 0.95 31.22 -7.47
CA THR A 45 0.42 31.37 -6.12
C THR A 45 1.64 31.07 -5.28
N ASP A 46 2.26 32.11 -4.73
CA ASP A 46 3.12 31.99 -3.57
C ASP A 46 2.24 31.44 -2.44
N GLN A 47 1.90 30.15 -2.56
CA GLN A 47 1.43 29.36 -1.46
C GLN A 47 2.65 29.32 -0.57
N ALA A 48 2.61 30.14 0.48
CA ALA A 48 3.60 30.12 1.55
C ALA A 48 3.95 28.65 1.81
N PRO A 49 5.25 28.28 1.85
CA PRO A 49 5.66 26.90 1.91
C PRO A 49 4.83 26.21 2.99
N SER A 50 4.10 25.15 2.60
CA SER A 50 3.27 24.42 3.56
C SER A 50 4.17 24.01 4.71
N ARG A 51 3.87 24.54 5.91
CA ARG A 51 4.65 24.24 7.12
C ARG A 51 4.54 22.77 7.52
N MET A 52 3.55 22.08 6.97
CA MET A 52 3.35 20.64 7.15
C MET A 52 3.77 19.93 5.87
N LYS A 53 4.62 18.92 6.03
CA LYS A 53 4.96 17.97 4.98
C LYS A 53 4.37 16.60 5.31
N THR A 54 3.94 15.90 4.27
CA THR A 54 3.42 14.55 4.39
C THR A 54 4.57 13.58 4.64
N LEU A 55 4.47 12.78 5.70
CA LEU A 55 5.47 11.78 6.06
C LEU A 55 5.33 10.48 5.25
N SER A 56 4.09 10.07 4.96
CA SER A 56 3.76 8.80 4.31
C SER A 56 2.50 8.93 3.47
N GLN A 57 2.46 8.24 2.33
CA GLN A 57 1.28 8.11 1.48
C GLN A 57 0.33 7.00 1.96
N GLU A 58 0.82 6.06 2.76
CA GLU A 58 0.03 5.02 3.41
C GLU A 58 -0.35 5.43 4.84
N PRO A 59 -1.51 4.99 5.37
CA PRO A 59 -1.85 5.19 6.78
C PRO A 59 -0.82 4.56 7.71
N VAL A 60 -0.42 5.32 8.73
CA VAL A 60 0.59 4.92 9.71
C VAL A 60 0.04 4.89 11.13
N LEU A 61 0.68 4.11 12.00
CA LEU A 61 0.41 4.01 13.43
C LEU A 61 1.71 4.16 14.22
N GLY A 62 1.59 4.55 15.49
CA GLY A 62 2.73 4.66 16.41
C GLY A 62 3.88 5.46 15.82
N VAL A 63 3.70 6.76 15.64
CA VAL A 63 4.80 7.62 15.18
C VAL A 63 5.76 7.87 16.36
N ALA A 64 7.04 7.65 16.13
CA ALA A 64 8.14 7.91 17.06
C ALA A 64 9.17 8.82 16.40
N VAL A 65 9.75 9.73 17.19
CA VAL A 65 10.82 10.62 16.76
C VAL A 65 12.07 10.32 17.56
N GLU A 66 13.18 10.11 16.87
CA GLU A 66 14.49 9.81 17.44
C GLU A 66 15.58 10.36 16.51
N ASP A 67 16.58 11.07 17.04
CA ASP A 67 17.77 11.52 16.29
C ASP A 67 17.53 12.17 14.91
N ARG A 68 16.49 13.00 14.80
CA ARG A 68 16.04 13.67 13.56
C ARG A 68 15.43 12.76 12.50
N LYS A 69 15.14 11.52 12.87
CA LYS A 69 14.38 10.55 12.09
C LYS A 69 13.01 10.34 12.70
N VAL A 70 12.11 9.81 11.87
CA VAL A 70 10.79 9.38 12.27
C VAL A 70 10.66 7.89 11.99
N LYS A 71 10.27 7.12 13.00
CA LYS A 71 9.91 5.70 12.89
C LYS A 71 8.40 5.56 13.00
N TYR A 72 7.80 4.74 12.17
CA TYR A 72 6.36 4.50 12.21
C TYR A 72 6.00 3.12 11.66
N TYR A 73 4.85 2.61 12.09
CA TYR A 73 4.30 1.35 11.61
C TYR A 73 3.35 1.61 10.45
N LEU A 74 3.50 0.90 9.34
CA LEU A 74 2.49 0.88 8.28
C LEU A 74 1.26 0.12 8.78
N LYS A 75 0.08 0.73 8.69
CA LYS A 75 -1.17 0.11 9.16
C LYS A 75 -1.53 -1.15 8.36
N SER A 76 -1.09 -1.23 7.10
CA SER A 76 -1.42 -2.29 6.15
C SER A 76 -0.80 -3.64 6.53
N ASN A 77 0.46 -3.65 6.97
CA ASN A 77 1.24 -4.88 7.19
C ASN A 77 2.05 -4.87 8.49
N GLY A 78 2.06 -3.76 9.23
CA GLY A 78 2.80 -3.63 10.48
C GLY A 78 4.32 -3.50 10.30
N HIS A 79 4.80 -3.30 9.08
CA HIS A 79 6.21 -3.02 8.85
C HIS A 79 6.61 -1.69 9.50
N VAL A 80 7.84 -1.65 10.01
CA VAL A 80 8.42 -0.41 10.56
C VAL A 80 9.22 0.26 9.47
N VAL A 81 8.91 1.54 9.23
CA VAL A 81 9.61 2.39 8.29
C VAL A 81 10.29 3.51 9.07
N GLU A 82 11.50 3.86 8.64
CA GLU A 82 12.22 5.03 9.12
C GLU A 82 12.38 6.02 7.96
N SER A 83 12.16 7.31 8.22
CA SER A 83 12.36 8.38 7.24
C SER A 83 12.80 9.68 7.92
N ASP A 84 13.17 10.68 7.11
CA ASP A 84 13.36 12.05 7.58
C ASP A 84 12.00 12.71 7.92
N PHE A 85 12.03 13.84 8.63
CA PHE A 85 10.83 14.60 9.00
C PHE A 85 9.97 15.08 7.82
N ASP A 86 10.52 15.05 6.60
CA ASP A 86 9.81 15.38 5.38
C ASP A 86 9.38 14.17 4.56
N GLY A 87 9.53 12.96 5.11
CA GLY A 87 9.21 11.71 4.43
C GLY A 87 10.27 11.26 3.42
N SER A 88 11.32 12.05 3.19
CA SER A 88 12.44 11.65 2.32
C SER A 88 13.32 10.60 3.01
N ASN A 89 14.21 9.97 2.23
CA ASN A 89 15.14 8.94 2.69
C ASN A 89 14.44 7.80 3.48
N SER A 90 13.23 7.45 3.05
CA SER A 90 12.42 6.41 3.65
C SER A 90 13.02 5.03 3.37
N SER A 91 13.13 4.20 4.41
CA SER A 91 13.65 2.84 4.32
C SER A 91 12.93 1.90 5.29
N LEU A 92 12.92 0.61 4.95
CA LEU A 92 12.33 -0.43 5.79
C LEU A 92 13.27 -0.70 6.97
N PHE A 93 12.84 -0.35 8.19
CA PHE A 93 13.57 -0.61 9.43
C PHE A 93 13.32 -2.04 9.94
N SER A 94 12.08 -2.52 9.82
CA SER A 94 11.71 -3.90 10.15
C SER A 94 10.62 -4.44 9.23
N SER A 95 10.79 -5.69 8.80
CA SER A 95 9.86 -6.42 7.93
C SER A 95 8.97 -7.43 8.69
N SER A 96 8.96 -7.38 10.02
CA SER A 96 8.06 -8.22 10.81
C SER A 96 6.60 -7.90 10.47
N VAL A 97 5.86 -8.90 10.03
CA VAL A 97 4.47 -8.73 9.63
C VAL A 97 3.57 -8.75 10.85
N LEU A 98 2.86 -7.64 11.10
CA LEU A 98 1.84 -7.52 12.14
C LEU A 98 0.50 -7.15 11.48
N LEU A 99 -0.26 -8.18 11.11
CA LEU A 99 -1.57 -8.00 10.47
C LEU A 99 -2.61 -7.47 11.45
N ASN A 100 -3.60 -6.74 10.91
CA ASN A 100 -4.75 -6.21 11.66
C ASN A 100 -4.35 -5.33 12.85
N LEU A 101 -3.30 -4.53 12.68
CA LEU A 101 -2.81 -3.59 13.68
C LEU A 101 -3.86 -2.50 13.94
N LEU A 102 -4.20 -2.30 15.21
CA LEU A 102 -5.19 -1.32 15.66
C LEU A 102 -4.50 -0.10 16.25
N ASP A 103 -3.47 -0.31 17.05
CA ASP A 103 -2.73 0.76 17.72
C ASP A 103 -1.30 0.33 18.07
N VAL A 104 -0.43 1.32 18.25
CA VAL A 104 0.98 1.15 18.56
C VAL A 104 1.43 2.29 19.48
N SER A 105 2.03 1.92 20.61
CA SER A 105 2.57 2.86 21.58
C SER A 105 4.02 2.53 21.89
N TRP A 106 4.92 3.47 21.58
CA TRP A 106 6.33 3.35 21.93
C TRP A 106 6.57 3.72 23.39
N SER A 107 7.52 3.02 24.00
CA SER A 107 8.13 3.42 25.26
C SER A 107 8.74 4.84 25.17
N PRO A 108 8.92 5.53 26.31
CA PRO A 108 9.53 6.85 26.33
C PRO A 108 10.90 6.90 25.66
N ASP A 109 11.72 5.87 25.85
CA ASP A 109 13.06 5.70 25.29
C ASP A 109 13.08 5.05 23.90
N LYS A 110 11.92 4.73 23.30
CA LYS A 110 11.76 4.24 21.93
C LYS A 110 12.41 2.88 21.61
N ASN A 111 12.95 2.21 22.62
CA ASN A 111 13.56 0.87 22.50
C ASN A 111 12.56 -0.28 22.64
N ARG A 112 11.29 0.03 22.95
CA ARG A 112 10.23 -0.96 23.17
C ARG A 112 8.90 -0.43 22.69
N VAL A 113 8.01 -1.34 22.33
CA VAL A 113 6.69 -1.00 21.82
C VAL A 113 5.62 -1.95 22.35
N ILE A 114 4.46 -1.37 22.61
CA ILE A 114 3.22 -2.09 22.86
C ILE A 114 2.36 -1.96 21.61
N VAL A 115 1.84 -3.07 21.12
CA VAL A 115 0.91 -3.07 19.98
C VAL A 115 -0.43 -3.67 20.38
N LEU A 116 -1.50 -3.17 19.78
CA LEU A 116 -2.83 -3.76 19.83
C LEU A 116 -3.21 -4.22 18.42
N PHE A 117 -3.71 -5.45 18.30
CA PHE A 117 -4.12 -6.02 17.01
C PHE A 117 -5.36 -6.89 17.17
N ASN A 118 -6.13 -7.02 16.09
CA ASN A 118 -7.28 -7.91 16.05
C ASN A 118 -6.86 -9.31 15.58
N GLN A 119 -7.11 -10.33 16.39
CA GLN A 119 -6.92 -11.72 16.02
C GLN A 119 -8.25 -12.47 16.15
N GLY A 120 -8.90 -12.74 15.00
CA GLY A 120 -10.13 -13.52 14.97
C GLY A 120 -11.32 -12.86 15.67
N GLY A 121 -11.39 -11.53 15.69
CA GLY A 121 -12.44 -10.77 16.36
C GLY A 121 -12.07 -10.29 17.78
N GLU A 122 -10.99 -10.82 18.36
CA GLU A 122 -10.51 -10.42 19.69
C GLU A 122 -9.38 -9.40 19.59
N ILE A 123 -9.37 -8.42 20.50
CA ILE A 123 -8.26 -7.48 20.65
C ILE A 123 -7.19 -8.13 21.51
N LYS A 124 -5.97 -8.25 20.98
CA LYS A 124 -4.81 -8.77 21.69
C LYS A 124 -3.72 -7.72 21.80
N LYS A 125 -2.84 -7.92 22.78
CA LYS A 125 -1.69 -7.06 23.06
C LYS A 125 -0.40 -7.81 22.77
N GLY A 126 0.52 -7.16 22.08
CA GLY A 126 1.89 -7.62 21.86
C GLY A 126 2.90 -6.67 22.49
N PHE A 127 4.06 -7.21 22.88
CA PHE A 127 5.19 -6.46 23.41
C PHE A 127 6.42 -6.83 22.58
N TYR A 128 7.13 -5.81 22.10
CA TYR A 128 8.32 -5.99 21.28
C TYR A 128 9.42 -5.02 21.74
N ASP A 129 10.66 -5.42 21.50
CA ASP A 129 11.89 -4.65 21.71
C ASP A 129 12.49 -4.27 20.34
#